data_AF-A0A965NIP6-F1
#
_entry.id   AF-A0A965NIP6-F1
#
_cell.length_a   1.000
_cell.length_b   1.000
_cell.length_c   1.000
_cell.angle_alpha   90.00
_cell.angle_beta   90.00
_cell.angle_gamma   90.00
#
_symmetry.space_group_name_H-M   'P 1'
#
loop_
_entity.id
_entity.type
_entity.pdbx_description
1 polymer ?
#
loop_
_entity_poly.entity_id
_entity_poly.type
_entity_poly.pdbx_seq_one_letter_code
_entity_poly.pdbx_strand_id
1 'polypeptide(L)'
;MNDSLRRTLWISRVTFLEAVRQRFFAFLLLLGAAMVLSSVSLRVFDFGHGELKFIADFGFGGMFFFGSVLAVVMTAQLFFSEIDNKTALTLLAKPLSRAEFLLGKFCGAWAVLGVFIVVLAGLQGIVLWAREQELIALAEQSGKLPATFSVGGLGQLILMQWLRLGVVIAIVLAISALARTYSA
;
A
#
# COMPACT_ATOMS: atom_id res chain seq x y z
N MET A 1 10.78 -18.55 23.63
CA MET A 1 10.95 -17.44 22.64
C MET A 1 10.33 -17.78 21.27
N ASN A 2 10.46 -19.03 20.77
CA ASN A 2 9.81 -19.45 19.51
C ASN A 2 8.27 -19.43 19.55
N ASP A 3 7.63 -19.68 20.69
CA ASP A 3 6.16 -19.73 20.79
C ASP A 3 5.50 -18.35 20.66
N SER A 4 6.14 -17.31 21.20
CA SER A 4 5.74 -15.91 21.04
C SER A 4 5.81 -15.46 19.58
N LEU A 5 6.94 -15.70 18.92
CA LEU A 5 7.13 -15.33 17.51
C LEU A 5 6.14 -16.06 16.60
N ARG A 6 5.92 -17.36 16.84
CA ARG A 6 4.91 -18.14 16.12
C ARG A 6 3.52 -17.55 16.31
N ARG A 7 3.12 -17.19 17.54
CA ARG A 7 1.83 -16.55 17.82
C ARG A 7 1.68 -15.22 17.08
N THR A 8 2.69 -14.36 17.11
CA THR A 8 2.69 -13.07 16.39
C THR A 8 2.54 -13.27 14.88
N LEU A 9 3.25 -14.24 14.30
CA LEU A 9 3.14 -14.60 12.88
C LEU A 9 1.76 -15.14 12.52
N TRP A 10 1.17 -15.98 13.37
CA TRP A 10 -0.19 -16.48 13.17
C TRP A 10 -1.22 -15.33 13.18
N ILE A 11 -1.14 -14.43 14.15
CA ILE A 11 -2.02 -13.26 14.24
C ILE A 11 -1.84 -12.35 13.02
N SER A 12 -0.60 -12.11 12.60
CA SER A 12 -0.29 -11.32 11.41
C SER A 12 -0.90 -11.95 10.15
N ARG A 13 -0.76 -13.27 9.97
CA ARG A 13 -1.30 -13.99 8.81
C ARG A 13 -2.83 -13.95 8.77
N VAL A 14 -3.48 -14.13 9.91
CA VAL A 14 -4.95 -14.05 10.00
C VAL A 14 -5.41 -12.62 9.68
N THR A 15 -4.76 -11.61 10.25
CA THR A 15 -5.08 -10.20 9.99
C THR A 15 -4.88 -9.85 8.52
N PHE A 16 -3.80 -10.33 7.90
CA PHE A 16 -3.51 -10.15 6.48
C PHE A 16 -4.59 -10.77 5.58
N LEU A 17 -4.95 -12.04 5.82
CA LEU A 17 -5.98 -12.72 5.03
C LEU A 17 -7.35 -12.07 5.18
N GLU A 18 -7.70 -11.67 6.41
CA GLU A 18 -8.96 -10.98 6.67
C GLU A 18 -9.00 -9.65 5.92
N ALA A 19 -7.94 -8.86 6.01
CA ALA A 19 -7.80 -7.57 5.34
C ALA A 19 -7.89 -7.66 3.81
N VAL A 20 -7.16 -8.60 3.20
CA VAL A 20 -7.15 -8.80 1.74
C VAL A 20 -8.53 -9.26 1.23
N ARG A 21 -9.27 -10.02 2.06
CA ARG A 21 -10.61 -10.51 1.71
C ARG A 21 -11.69 -9.44 1.84
N GLN A 22 -11.42 -8.32 2.51
CA GLN A 22 -12.41 -7.26 2.64
C GLN A 22 -12.69 -6.59 1.30
N ARG A 23 -13.99 -6.37 1.02
CA ARG A 23 -14.44 -5.65 -0.16
C ARG A 23 -13.82 -4.25 -0.29
N PHE A 24 -13.52 -3.60 0.85
CA PHE A 24 -12.89 -2.29 0.87
C PHE A 24 -11.48 -2.29 0.26
N PHE A 25 -10.66 -3.31 0.56
CA PHE A 25 -9.34 -3.46 -0.04
C PHE A 25 -9.45 -3.60 -1.57
N ALA A 26 -10.33 -4.49 -2.04
CA ALA A 26 -10.57 -4.70 -3.46
C ALA A 26 -11.10 -3.43 -4.16
N PHE A 27 -11.99 -2.67 -3.49
CA PHE A 27 -12.52 -1.41 -4.01
C PHE A 27 -11.43 -0.35 -4.18
N LEU A 28 -10.58 -0.15 -3.16
CA LEU A 28 -9.44 0.78 -3.25
C LEU A 28 -8.42 0.34 -4.31
N LEU A 29 -8.20 -0.97 -4.44
CA LEU A 29 -7.27 -1.51 -5.42
C LEU A 29 -7.79 -1.27 -6.84
N LEU A 30 -9.08 -1.47 -7.07
CA LEU A 30 -9.73 -1.17 -8.34
C LEU A 30 -9.70 0.33 -8.65
N LEU A 31 -9.97 1.18 -7.65
CA LEU A 31 -9.92 2.64 -7.82
C LEU A 31 -8.50 3.13 -8.13
N GLY A 32 -7.49 2.59 -7.45
CA GLY A 32 -6.08 2.87 -7.72
C GLY A 32 -5.67 2.40 -9.11
N ALA A 33 -6.09 1.20 -9.52
CA ALA A 33 -5.84 0.68 -10.86
C ALA A 33 -6.51 1.57 -11.93
N ALA A 34 -7.78 1.95 -11.72
CA ALA A 34 -8.50 2.85 -12.62
C ALA A 34 -7.81 4.22 -12.74
N MET A 35 -7.24 4.74 -11.65
CA MET A 35 -6.48 5.99 -11.67
C MET A 35 -5.17 5.87 -12.47
N VAL A 36 -4.43 4.76 -12.29
CA VAL A 36 -3.23 4.46 -13.10
C VAL A 36 -3.60 4.34 -14.58
N LEU A 37 -4.70 3.66 -14.90
CA LEU A 37 -5.21 3.58 -16.27
C LEU A 37 -5.67 4.94 -16.80
N SER A 38 -6.28 5.79 -15.98
CA SER A 38 -6.70 7.14 -16.41
C SER A 38 -5.51 8.05 -16.72
N SER A 39 -4.33 7.78 -16.17
CA SER A 39 -3.09 8.49 -16.50
C SER A 39 -2.76 8.38 -18.00
N VAL A 40 -3.12 7.26 -18.63
CA VAL A 40 -3.03 7.07 -20.09
C VAL A 40 -3.98 8.00 -20.83
N SER A 41 -5.17 8.31 -20.32
CA SER A 41 -6.11 9.19 -21.03
C SER A 41 -5.72 10.67 -20.96
N LEU A 42 -4.90 11.09 -19.99
CA LEU A 42 -4.44 12.48 -19.84
C LEU A 42 -3.43 12.93 -20.92
N ARG A 43 -3.07 12.04 -21.85
CA ARG A 43 -2.22 12.28 -23.04
C ARG A 43 -2.62 13.46 -23.92
N VAL A 44 -3.90 13.81 -23.93
CA VAL A 44 -4.42 14.88 -24.80
C VAL A 44 -3.85 16.24 -24.40
N PHE A 45 -3.37 16.38 -23.17
CA PHE A 45 -2.58 17.53 -22.76
C PHE A 45 -1.13 17.32 -23.21
N ASP A 46 -0.72 18.02 -24.26
CA ASP A 46 0.62 17.96 -24.84
C ASP A 46 1.70 18.36 -23.80
N PHE A 47 2.25 17.37 -23.09
CA PHE A 47 3.28 17.58 -22.06
C PHE A 47 4.72 17.56 -22.62
N GLY A 48 4.90 17.55 -23.94
CA GLY A 48 6.22 17.54 -24.57
C GLY A 48 7.12 16.41 -24.07
N HIS A 49 8.37 16.71 -23.70
CA HIS A 49 9.38 15.72 -23.28
C HIS A 49 9.16 15.09 -21.89
N GLY A 50 8.11 15.49 -21.16
CA GLY A 50 7.85 15.08 -19.77
C GLY A 50 6.79 13.99 -19.60
N GLU A 51 6.21 13.46 -20.68
CA GLU A 51 5.01 12.61 -20.61
C GLU A 51 5.18 11.37 -19.73
N LEU A 52 6.23 10.54 -19.92
CA LEU A 52 6.42 9.33 -19.11
C LEU A 52 6.64 9.66 -17.63
N LYS A 53 7.35 10.76 -17.34
CA LYS A 53 7.59 11.20 -15.97
C LYS A 53 6.29 11.66 -15.32
N PHE A 54 5.45 12.41 -16.04
CA PHE A 54 4.14 12.81 -15.57
C PHE A 54 3.24 11.60 -15.27
N ILE A 55 3.20 10.62 -16.19
CA ILE A 55 2.43 9.38 -15.99
C ILE A 55 2.91 8.63 -14.75
N ALA A 56 4.23 8.51 -14.59
CA ALA A 56 4.83 7.86 -13.43
C ALA A 56 4.49 8.61 -12.13
N ASP A 57 4.70 9.92 -12.07
CA ASP A 57 4.44 10.75 -10.89
C ASP A 57 2.95 10.76 -10.53
N PHE A 58 2.05 10.78 -11.52
CA PHE A 58 0.61 10.73 -11.30
C PHE A 58 0.17 9.39 -10.72
N GLY A 59 0.66 8.27 -11.26
CA GLY A 59 0.33 6.95 -10.77
C GLY A 59 0.94 6.65 -9.39
N PHE A 60 2.19 7.06 -9.14
CA PHE A 60 2.80 6.97 -7.80
C PHE A 60 2.09 7.88 -6.79
N GLY A 61 1.64 9.06 -7.20
CA GLY A 61 0.81 9.94 -6.39
C GLY A 61 -0.51 9.29 -5.99
N GLY A 62 -1.20 8.67 -6.95
CA GLY A 62 -2.42 7.90 -6.71
C GLY A 62 -2.23 6.73 -5.75
N MET A 63 -1.16 5.95 -5.92
CA MET A 63 -0.81 4.87 -4.99
C MET A 63 -0.58 5.38 -3.57
N PHE A 64 0.09 6.53 -3.41
CA PHE A 64 0.31 7.11 -2.09
C PHE A 64 -1.01 7.56 -1.46
N PHE A 65 -1.87 8.22 -2.24
CA PHE A 65 -3.18 8.68 -1.77
C PHE A 65 -4.05 7.51 -1.31
N PHE A 66 -4.32 6.54 -2.18
CA PHE A 66 -5.17 5.39 -1.82
C PHE A 66 -4.53 4.49 -0.77
N GLY A 67 -3.20 4.31 -0.80
CA GLY A 67 -2.46 3.59 0.22
C GLY A 67 -2.58 4.24 1.61
N SER A 68 -2.61 5.57 1.67
CA SER A 68 -2.81 6.30 2.93
C SER A 68 -4.23 6.12 3.48
N VAL A 69 -5.24 6.17 2.62
CA VAL A 69 -6.64 5.89 3.00
C VAL A 69 -6.77 4.46 3.52
N LEU A 70 -6.16 3.49 2.83
CA LEU A 70 -6.14 2.10 3.28
C LEU A 70 -5.46 1.96 4.64
N ALA A 71 -4.33 2.63 4.88
CA ALA A 71 -3.62 2.63 6.16
C ALA A 71 -4.49 3.12 7.33
N VAL A 72 -5.22 4.22 7.12
CA VAL A 72 -6.13 4.80 8.12
C VAL A 72 -7.28 3.85 8.41
N VAL A 73 -7.93 3.31 7.38
CA VAL A 73 -9.06 2.39 7.54
C VAL A 73 -8.65 1.09 8.22
N MET A 74 -7.51 0.52 7.83
CA MET A 74 -6.94 -0.65 8.50
C MET A 74 -6.74 -0.38 9.99
N THR A 75 -6.17 0.77 10.33
CA THR A 75 -5.94 1.12 11.73
C THR A 75 -7.23 1.34 12.52
N ALA A 76 -8.25 1.94 11.90
CA ALA A 76 -9.57 2.08 12.50
C ALA A 76 -10.23 0.71 12.76
N GLN A 77 -10.11 -0.25 11.85
CA GLN A 77 -10.60 -1.62 12.05
C GLN A 77 -9.85 -2.35 13.17
N LEU A 78 -8.54 -2.09 13.29
CA LEU A 78 -7.73 -2.58 14.41
C LEU A 78 -8.28 -2.08 15.75
N PHE A 79 -8.77 -0.84 15.81
CA PHE A 79 -9.38 -0.24 17.01
C PHE A 79 -10.78 -0.81 17.30
N PHE A 80 -11.65 -0.92 16.28
CA PHE A 80 -12.99 -1.50 16.43
C PHE A 80 -12.95 -2.95 16.92
N SER A 81 -12.08 -3.77 16.33
CA SER A 81 -11.90 -5.16 16.77
C SER A 81 -11.41 -5.28 18.21
N GLU A 82 -10.83 -4.23 18.80
CA GLU A 82 -10.45 -4.22 20.21
C GLU A 82 -11.57 -3.75 21.13
N ILE A 83 -12.44 -2.85 20.67
CA ILE A 83 -13.64 -2.45 21.41
C ILE A 83 -14.58 -3.65 21.55
N ASP A 84 -14.80 -4.42 20.49
CA ASP A 84 -15.57 -5.67 20.56
C ASP A 84 -14.92 -6.70 21.51
N ASN A 85 -13.58 -6.72 21.57
CA ASN A 85 -12.86 -7.61 22.48
C ASN A 85 -12.97 -7.19 23.96
N LYS A 86 -13.35 -5.94 24.30
CA LYS A 86 -13.61 -5.58 25.71
C LYS A 86 -14.80 -6.35 26.29
N THR A 87 -15.70 -6.88 25.45
CA THR A 87 -16.78 -7.79 25.88
C THR A 87 -16.32 -9.25 25.94
N ALA A 88 -15.25 -9.61 25.22
CA ALA A 88 -14.68 -10.97 25.18
C ALA A 88 -13.52 -11.20 26.16
N LEU A 89 -12.96 -10.15 26.75
CA LEU A 89 -11.87 -10.19 27.75
C LEU A 89 -12.29 -10.84 29.09
N THR A 90 -13.58 -11.03 29.33
CA THR A 90 -14.12 -11.83 30.45
C THR A 90 -14.06 -13.34 30.17
N LEU A 91 -13.89 -13.79 28.93
CA LEU A 91 -13.97 -15.20 28.53
C LEU A 91 -12.61 -15.87 28.26
N LEU A 92 -11.49 -15.14 28.14
CA LEU A 92 -10.19 -15.72 27.81
C LEU A 92 -9.10 -15.37 28.84
N ALA A 93 -9.02 -16.20 29.88
CA ALA A 93 -8.03 -16.22 30.96
C ALA A 93 -6.59 -16.58 30.52
N LYS A 94 -6.03 -15.94 29.48
CA LYS A 94 -4.58 -16.02 29.19
C LYS A 94 -4.04 -14.66 28.77
N PRO A 95 -3.07 -14.08 29.51
CA PRO A 95 -2.50 -12.77 29.20
C PRO A 95 -1.64 -12.90 27.94
N LEU A 96 -2.22 -12.63 26.79
CA LEU A 96 -1.44 -12.29 25.60
C LEU A 96 -0.77 -10.95 25.89
N SER A 97 0.56 -10.91 25.78
CA SER A 97 1.33 -9.67 25.87
C SER A 97 0.73 -8.65 24.90
N ARG A 98 0.33 -7.48 25.41
CA ARG A 98 -0.27 -6.40 24.60
C ARG A 98 0.64 -6.00 23.44
N ALA A 99 1.96 -6.11 23.62
CA ALA A 99 2.95 -5.82 22.60
C ALA A 99 2.98 -6.88 21.48
N GLU A 100 2.85 -8.18 21.80
CA GLU A 100 2.83 -9.25 20.78
C GLU A 100 1.60 -9.14 19.86
N PHE A 101 0.45 -8.82 20.43
CA PHE A 101 -0.78 -8.60 19.67
C PHE A 101 -0.68 -7.38 18.75
N LEU A 102 -0.16 -6.26 19.27
CA LEU A 102 0.02 -5.03 18.51
C LEU A 102 1.02 -5.21 17.35
N LEU A 103 2.15 -5.86 17.60
CA LEU A 103 3.17 -6.15 16.59
C LEU A 103 2.64 -7.08 15.50
N GLY A 104 1.87 -8.12 15.85
CA GLY A 104 1.27 -9.02 14.88
C GLY A 104 0.30 -8.31 13.94
N LYS A 105 -0.56 -7.46 14.52
CA LYS A 105 -1.51 -6.61 13.77
C LYS A 105 -0.80 -5.60 12.87
N PHE A 106 0.25 -4.93 13.36
CA PHE A 106 1.06 -4.01 12.56
C PHE A 106 1.70 -4.72 11.37
N CYS A 107 2.39 -5.84 11.59
CA CYS A 107 3.01 -6.61 10.52
C CYS A 107 1.97 -7.10 9.49
N GLY A 108 0.77 -7.50 9.94
CA GLY A 108 -0.33 -7.85 9.05
C GLY A 108 -0.74 -6.67 8.16
N ALA A 109 -1.04 -5.51 8.75
CA ALA A 109 -1.44 -4.31 8.00
C ALA A 109 -0.33 -3.81 7.06
N TRP A 110 0.92 -3.87 7.50
CA TRP A 110 2.08 -3.48 6.69
C TRP A 110 2.28 -4.40 5.49
N ALA A 111 2.07 -5.71 5.66
CA ALA A 111 2.08 -6.68 4.57
C ALA A 111 0.94 -6.43 3.56
N VAL A 112 -0.27 -6.08 4.03
CA VAL A 112 -1.41 -5.73 3.15
C VAL A 112 -1.09 -4.53 2.28
N LEU A 113 -0.52 -3.47 2.86
CA LEU A 113 -0.07 -2.31 2.07
C LEU A 113 1.05 -2.68 1.09
N GLY A 114 1.96 -3.58 1.49
CA GLY A 114 2.97 -4.11 0.59
C GLY A 114 2.36 -4.74 -0.66
N VAL A 115 1.36 -5.60 -0.47
CA VAL A 115 0.64 -6.23 -1.58
C VAL A 115 -0.09 -5.19 -2.44
N PHE A 116 -0.76 -4.22 -1.81
CA PHE A 116 -1.45 -3.13 -2.52
C PHE A 116 -0.50 -2.38 -3.47
N ILE A 117 0.67 -2.00 -2.96
CA ILE A 117 1.68 -1.27 -3.74
C ILE A 117 2.28 -2.15 -4.83
N VAL A 118 2.65 -3.40 -4.51
CA VAL A 118 3.25 -4.31 -5.50
C VAL A 118 2.31 -4.55 -6.67
N VAL A 119 1.01 -4.72 -6.41
CA VAL A 119 0.01 -4.91 -7.47
C VAL A 119 -0.13 -3.65 -8.33
N LEU A 120 -0.31 -2.48 -7.72
CA LEU A 120 -0.46 -1.22 -8.47
C LEU A 120 0.83 -0.81 -9.19
N ALA A 121 1.99 -1.01 -8.58
CA ALA A 121 3.28 -0.73 -9.19
C ALA A 121 3.60 -1.70 -10.32
N GLY A 122 3.21 -2.98 -10.19
CA GLY A 122 3.26 -3.95 -11.28
C GLY A 122 2.40 -3.51 -12.46
N LEU A 123 1.16 -3.09 -12.20
CA LEU A 123 0.27 -2.53 -13.22
C LEU A 123 0.86 -1.29 -13.89
N GLN A 124 1.39 -0.34 -13.10
CA GLN A 124 2.02 0.86 -13.62
C GLN A 124 3.29 0.54 -14.42
N GLY A 125 4.09 -0.43 -13.99
CA GLY A 125 5.25 -0.92 -14.73
C GLY A 125 4.87 -1.52 -16.09
N ILE A 126 3.79 -2.32 -16.13
CA ILE A 126 3.23 -2.86 -17.39
C ILE A 126 2.78 -1.71 -18.31
N VAL A 127 2.07 -0.71 -17.76
CA VAL A 127 1.63 0.46 -18.53
C VAL A 127 2.84 1.21 -19.10
N LEU A 128 3.85 1.52 -18.28
CA LEU A 128 5.06 2.21 -18.72
C LEU A 128 5.83 1.42 -19.77
N TRP A 129 5.99 0.11 -19.59
CA TRP A 129 6.66 -0.76 -20.55
C TRP A 129 5.93 -0.80 -21.90
N ALA A 130 4.59 -0.91 -21.88
CA ALA A 130 3.79 -0.84 -23.10
C ALA A 130 3.94 0.51 -23.82
N ARG A 131 4.22 1.62 -23.10
CA ARG A 131 4.44 2.95 -23.71
C ARG A 131 5.84 3.18 -24.20
N GLU A 132 6.84 2.62 -23.53
CA GLU A 132 8.21 2.64 -24.01
C GLU A 132 8.29 2.02 -25.41
N GLN A 133 7.57 0.91 -25.65
CA GLN A 133 7.46 0.28 -26.97
C GLN A 133 6.86 1.23 -28.03
N GLU A 134 5.77 1.93 -27.72
CA GLU A 134 5.12 2.88 -28.63
C GLU A 134 6.02 4.09 -28.95
N LEU A 135 6.75 4.59 -27.95
CA LEU A 135 7.63 5.75 -28.10
C LEU A 135 8.93 5.42 -28.84
N ILE A 136 9.46 4.20 -28.71
CA ILE A 136 10.62 3.75 -29.51
C ILE A 136 10.25 3.67 -31.00
N ALA A 137 9.04 3.18 -31.32
CA ALA A 137 8.53 3.13 -32.70
C ALA A 137 8.33 4.53 -33.31
N LEU A 138 7.91 5.52 -32.50
CA LEU A 138 7.78 6.92 -32.92
C LEU A 138 9.15 7.66 -32.96
N ALA A 139 10.07 7.30 -32.08
CA ALA A 139 11.43 7.85 -32.04
C ALA A 139 12.25 7.47 -33.28
N GLU A 140 12.01 6.27 -33.84
CA GLU A 140 12.63 5.81 -35.10
C GLU A 140 12.23 6.70 -36.30
N GLN A 141 11.03 7.30 -36.28
CA GLN A 141 10.58 8.27 -37.29
C GLN A 141 11.05 9.71 -37.03
N SER A 142 11.21 10.12 -35.76
CA SER A 142 11.40 11.54 -35.42
C SER A 142 12.83 11.92 -35.00
N GLY A 143 13.77 10.96 -34.90
CA GLY A 143 15.18 11.23 -34.58
C GLY A 143 15.42 11.81 -33.18
N LYS A 144 14.46 11.67 -32.26
CA LYS A 144 14.57 12.11 -30.86
C LYS A 144 14.99 10.95 -29.97
N LEU A 145 15.90 11.22 -29.04
CA LEU A 145 16.43 10.26 -28.07
C LEU A 145 15.28 9.53 -27.33
N PRO A 146 15.32 8.20 -27.21
CA PRO A 146 14.30 7.46 -26.48
C PRO A 146 14.34 7.87 -25.01
N ALA A 147 13.20 8.32 -24.49
CA ALA A 147 13.02 8.51 -23.06
C ALA A 147 13.05 7.13 -22.38
N THR A 148 14.26 6.62 -22.14
CA THR A 148 14.46 5.28 -21.58
C THR A 148 14.13 5.34 -20.10
N PHE A 149 13.15 4.56 -19.66
CA PHE A 149 12.85 4.44 -18.24
C PHE A 149 13.76 3.34 -17.67
N SER A 150 14.75 3.73 -16.86
CA SER A 150 15.62 2.74 -16.20
C SER A 150 14.79 1.82 -15.31
N VAL A 151 14.73 0.54 -15.69
CA VAL A 151 14.05 -0.53 -14.93
C VAL A 151 14.59 -0.63 -13.49
N GLY A 152 15.85 -0.22 -13.27
CA GLY A 152 16.46 -0.11 -11.94
C GLY A 152 15.82 0.96 -11.05
N GLY A 153 15.27 2.04 -11.64
CA GLY A 153 14.56 3.09 -10.92
C GLY A 153 13.21 2.63 -10.37
N LEU A 154 12.49 1.75 -11.06
CA LEU A 154 11.19 1.24 -10.62
C LEU A 154 11.29 0.46 -9.30
N GLY A 155 12.32 -0.39 -9.16
CA GLY A 155 12.56 -1.12 -7.91
C GLY A 155 12.83 -0.19 -6.73
N GLN A 156 13.64 0.85 -6.93
CA GLN A 156 13.91 1.85 -5.91
C GLN A 156 12.64 2.63 -5.55
N LEU A 157 11.83 3.02 -6.54
CA LEU A 157 10.56 3.73 -6.30
C LEU A 157 9.56 2.88 -5.51
N ILE A 158 9.42 1.58 -5.84
CA ILE A 158 8.57 0.64 -5.11
C ILE A 158 9.00 0.52 -3.65
N LEU A 159 10.30 0.36 -3.41
CA LEU A 159 10.84 0.27 -2.05
C LEU A 159 10.57 1.55 -1.26
N MET A 160 10.80 2.72 -1.87
CA MET A 160 10.57 4.02 -1.23
C MET A 160 9.08 4.25 -0.93
N GLN A 161 8.20 3.84 -1.85
CA GLN A 161 6.74 3.92 -1.67
C GLN A 161 6.29 3.06 -0.48
N TRP A 162 6.79 1.83 -0.41
CA TRP A 162 6.47 0.90 0.66
C TRP A 162 6.96 1.40 2.03
N LEU A 163 8.15 1.99 2.06
CA LEU A 163 8.71 2.57 3.28
C LEU A 163 7.90 3.79 3.76
N ARG A 164 7.51 4.71 2.86
CA ARG A 164 6.67 5.88 3.18
C ARG A 164 5.33 5.47 3.78
N LEU A 165 4.66 4.48 3.20
CA LEU A 165 3.39 3.99 3.72
C LEU A 165 3.54 3.19 5.02
N GLY A 166 4.70 2.55 5.22
CA GLY A 166 5.09 2.00 6.53
C GLY A 166 5.15 3.08 7.62
N VAL A 167 5.71 4.25 7.31
CA VAL A 167 5.72 5.40 8.23
C VAL A 167 4.30 5.88 8.53
N VAL A 168 3.42 5.95 7.53
CA VAL A 168 2.02 6.33 7.73
C VAL A 168 1.32 5.38 8.69
N ILE A 169 1.40 4.05 8.48
CA ILE A 169 0.81 3.09 9.43
C ILE A 169 1.42 3.25 10.84
N ALA A 170 2.74 3.40 10.94
CA ALA A 170 3.40 3.55 12.24
C ALA A 170 2.87 4.78 13.00
N ILE A 171 2.68 5.91 12.32
CA ILE A 171 2.08 7.12 12.90
C ILE A 171 0.64 6.87 13.34
N VAL A 172 -0.21 6.31 12.47
CA VAL A 172 -1.63 6.10 12.79
C VAL A 172 -1.79 5.11 13.95
N LEU A 173 -0.94 4.08 14.02
CA LEU A 173 -0.91 3.15 15.15
C LEU A 173 -0.38 3.79 16.43
N ALA A 174 0.65 4.64 16.36
CA ALA A 174 1.14 5.37 17.52
C ALA A 174 0.04 6.28 18.10
N ILE A 175 -0.69 6.98 17.24
CA ILE A 175 -1.84 7.81 17.65
C ILE A 175 -2.92 6.93 18.30
N SER A 176 -3.23 5.77 17.71
CA SER A 176 -4.21 4.84 18.26
C SER A 176 -3.77 4.21 19.59
N ALA A 177 -2.48 3.97 19.76
CA ALA A 177 -1.89 3.48 21.01
C ALA A 177 -1.94 4.55 22.11
N LEU A 178 -1.61 5.81 21.79
CA LEU A 178 -1.70 6.94 22.71
C LEU A 178 -3.14 7.22 23.14
N ALA A 179 -4.08 7.27 22.19
CA ALA A 179 -5.50 7.46 22.48
C ALA A 179 -6.04 6.41 23.47
N ARG A 180 -5.50 5.19 23.42
CA ARG A 180 -5.85 4.13 24.38
C ARG A 180 -5.39 4.47 25.80
N THR A 181 -4.18 5.02 25.96
CA THR A 181 -3.59 5.34 27.27
C THR A 181 -4.37 6.43 28.00
N TYR A 182 -4.97 7.38 27.29
CA TYR A 182 -5.79 8.45 27.88
C TYR A 182 -7.26 8.05 28.17
N SER A 183 -7.72 6.92 27.63
CA SER A 183 -9.10 6.41 27.82
C SER A 183 -9.23 5.43 29.00
N ALA A 184 -8.18 5.28 29.81
CA ALA A 184 -8.11 4.47 31.01
C ALA A 184 -7.91 5.37 32.24
#